data_AF-A0A962BEQ6-F1
#
_entry.id   AF-A0A962BEQ6-F1
#
_cell.length_a   1.000
_cell.length_b   1.000
_cell.length_c   1.000
_cell.angle_alpha   90.00
_cell.angle_beta   90.00
_cell.angle_gamma   90.00
#
_symmetry.space_group_name_H-M   'P 1'
#
loop_
_entity.id
_entity.type
_entity.pdbx_description
1 polymer ?
#
loop_
_entity_poly.entity_id
_entity_poly.type
_entity_poly.pdbx_seq_one_letter_code
_entity_poly.pdbx_strand_id
1 'polypeptide(L)'
;MAGEQPVVQNAPNQDDTYRQLSLFGDVFERVREQYVDDVADKELIENAINGMLVSLDPHSSYLNEDDFGEMQVQTRGEFGGLGIEVTMEDGLVKVVSPIDDTPAFNAGMKAGDYITHLDDEPVMGLTLSEAVDKMRGRVGAPITLTVRREDSAEPLRITIVRDVIKIRSVRHEILDDSVGYIRITTFNQNTDTGLRESVKEIKESLGENLIGYVVDLRNNPGGLLDQAIAVSDEFLDKGEIVSTRGRHQEDTKRDNATPGDIAEGKPIVVLVNGGSASASEIVSGALQDHRRAIVLGTQTFGKGSVQTVIPLPGHGAMRLTTARYYTPSGRSIQAKGIVPDIVVELAKIEPFKVNGYRESDLRGALENPQESGKKDKAAKQDAAEDESRADKSDKDAKGESGDKRVEDYQLSRAIDLLEGVSVYGERMKALKESDSAAQPSEGTPAP
;
A
#
# COMPACT_ATOMS: atom_id res chain seq x y z
N MET A 1 27.94 63.54 -12.55
CA MET A 1 28.75 62.63 -11.72
C MET A 1 27.88 62.15 -10.57
N ALA A 2 27.61 60.84 -10.54
CA ALA A 2 27.33 60.00 -9.37
C ALA A 2 26.71 58.72 -9.96
N GLY A 3 27.57 57.79 -10.39
CA GLY A 3 27.16 56.47 -10.81
C GLY A 3 26.95 55.59 -9.57
N GLU A 4 25.77 55.00 -9.45
CA GLU A 4 25.50 53.93 -8.51
C GLU A 4 26.41 52.73 -8.83
N GLN A 5 27.17 52.29 -7.82
CA GLN A 5 27.94 51.05 -7.89
C GLN A 5 27.00 49.86 -7.71
N PRO A 6 27.20 48.75 -8.45
CA PRO A 6 26.41 47.55 -8.26
C PRO A 6 26.82 46.86 -6.95
N VAL A 7 25.82 46.46 -6.18
CA VAL A 7 26.01 45.62 -4.98
C VAL A 7 26.41 44.22 -5.45
N VAL A 8 27.68 43.87 -5.25
CA VAL A 8 28.20 42.51 -5.49
C VAL A 8 27.67 41.60 -4.38
N GLN A 9 26.82 40.63 -4.73
CA GLN A 9 26.52 39.49 -3.86
C GLN A 9 27.78 38.64 -3.76
N ASN A 10 28.45 38.66 -2.60
CA ASN A 10 29.58 37.79 -2.32
C ASN A 10 29.12 36.32 -2.25
N ALA A 11 29.79 35.46 -3.01
CA ALA A 11 29.75 34.01 -2.82
C ALA A 11 30.25 33.65 -1.39
N PRO A 12 29.82 32.51 -0.80
CA PRO A 12 30.31 32.09 0.50
C PRO A 12 31.83 31.93 0.46
N ASN A 13 32.49 32.47 1.48
CA ASN A 13 33.93 32.68 1.55
C ASN A 13 34.65 31.31 1.70
N GLN A 14 35.39 30.84 0.69
CA GLN A 14 36.08 29.54 0.72
C GLN A 14 37.00 29.38 1.93
N ASP A 15 37.61 30.47 2.41
CA ASP A 15 38.44 30.52 3.62
C ASP A 15 37.70 30.12 4.90
N ASP A 16 36.38 30.35 4.96
CA ASP A 16 35.57 29.97 6.12
C ASP A 16 35.31 28.46 6.14
N THR A 17 35.01 27.87 4.97
CA THR A 17 34.81 26.43 4.83
C THR A 17 36.04 25.63 5.28
N TYR A 18 37.25 26.05 4.87
CA TYR A 18 38.47 25.35 5.29
C TYR A 18 38.70 25.42 6.80
N ARG A 19 38.39 26.55 7.45
CA ARG A 19 38.47 26.65 8.92
C ARG A 19 37.49 25.72 9.63
N GLN A 20 36.26 25.60 9.12
CA GLN A 20 35.27 24.69 9.68
C GLN A 20 35.68 23.22 9.51
N LEU A 21 36.30 22.86 8.37
CA LEU A 21 36.85 21.52 8.17
C LEU A 21 38.02 21.23 9.12
N SER A 22 38.89 22.21 9.40
CA SER A 22 39.94 22.06 10.41
C SER A 22 39.36 21.84 11.82
N LEU A 23 38.34 22.61 12.20
CA LEU A 23 37.64 22.42 13.47
C LEU A 23 37.03 21.02 13.58
N PHE A 24 36.39 20.53 12.50
CA PHE A 24 35.84 19.17 12.46
C PHE A 24 36.93 18.11 12.68
N GLY A 25 38.07 18.24 12.00
CA GLY A 25 39.23 17.37 12.19
C GLY A 25 39.75 17.40 13.62
N ASP A 26 39.93 18.59 14.21
CA ASP A 26 40.41 18.75 15.59
C ASP A 26 39.48 18.09 16.62
N VAL A 27 38.16 18.17 16.40
CA VAL A 27 37.17 17.52 17.28
C VAL A 27 37.19 16.00 17.09
N PHE A 28 37.25 15.52 15.85
CA PHE A 28 37.33 14.08 15.54
C PHE A 28 38.55 13.43 16.20
N GLU A 29 39.73 14.05 16.08
CA GLU A 29 40.97 13.55 16.70
C GLU A 29 40.88 13.50 18.23
N ARG A 30 40.31 14.54 18.86
CA ARG A 30 40.12 14.56 20.32
C ARG A 30 39.17 13.47 20.80
N VAL A 31 38.10 13.19 20.06
CA VAL A 31 37.18 12.09 20.39
C VAL A 31 37.92 10.76 20.29
N ARG A 32 38.65 10.51 19.20
CA ARG A 32 39.41 9.27 19.01
C ARG A 32 40.46 9.04 20.10
N GLU A 33 41.15 10.09 20.56
CA GLU A 33 42.23 9.97 21.55
C GLU A 33 41.77 10.01 23.01
N GLN A 34 40.64 10.65 23.31
CA GLN A 34 40.27 11.01 24.69
C GLN A 34 38.90 10.49 25.14
N TYR A 35 38.11 9.89 24.24
CA TYR A 35 36.87 9.22 24.65
C TYR A 35 37.19 7.99 25.49
N VAL A 36 36.34 7.70 26.47
CA VAL A 36 36.61 6.68 27.51
C VAL A 36 36.61 5.25 26.97
N ASP A 37 35.89 5.02 25.88
CA ASP A 37 35.76 3.72 25.22
C ASP A 37 36.36 3.77 23.80
N ASP A 38 36.86 2.65 23.31
CA ASP A 38 37.31 2.54 21.92
C ASP A 38 36.08 2.55 20.97
N VAL A 39 36.10 3.43 19.97
CA VAL A 39 35.08 3.52 18.92
C VAL A 39 35.77 3.43 17.56
N ALA A 40 35.18 2.69 16.62
CA ALA A 40 35.74 2.57 15.29
C ALA A 40 35.65 3.89 14.51
N ASP A 41 36.74 4.29 13.82
CA ASP A 41 36.77 5.50 12.99
C ASP A 41 35.64 5.54 11.96
N LYS A 42 35.31 4.39 11.36
CA LYS A 42 34.18 4.25 10.42
C LYS A 42 32.88 4.71 11.07
N GLU A 43 32.57 4.21 12.27
CA GLU A 43 31.34 4.53 12.98
C GLU A 43 31.25 6.01 13.34
N LEU A 44 32.35 6.62 13.79
CA LEU A 44 32.40 8.07 14.07
C LEU A 44 32.13 8.91 12.82
N ILE A 45 32.73 8.54 11.69
CA ILE A 45 32.56 9.24 10.41
C ILE A 45 31.11 9.08 9.90
N GLU A 46 30.58 7.86 9.90
CA GLU A 46 29.20 7.59 9.47
C GLU A 46 28.19 8.35 10.34
N ASN A 47 28.38 8.38 11.65
CA ASN A 47 27.55 9.15 12.58
C ASN A 47 27.64 10.66 12.32
N ALA A 48 28.83 11.19 12.01
CA ALA A 48 29.00 12.60 11.67
C ALA A 48 28.27 12.98 10.36
N ILE A 49 28.41 12.16 9.31
CA ILE A 49 27.71 12.36 8.02
C ILE A 49 26.20 12.27 8.24
N ASN A 50 25.73 11.26 8.96
CA ASN A 50 24.31 11.08 9.22
C ASN A 50 23.75 12.24 10.06
N GLY A 51 24.48 12.70 11.08
CA GLY A 51 24.10 13.85 11.91
C GLY A 51 23.94 15.14 11.09
N MET A 52 24.84 15.37 10.11
CA MET A 52 24.71 16.47 9.17
C MET A 52 23.43 16.36 8.33
N LEU A 53 23.10 15.18 7.82
CA LEU A 53 21.94 14.97 6.94
C LEU A 53 20.60 15.06 7.69
N VAL A 54 20.49 14.42 8.86
CA VAL A 54 19.28 14.46 9.70
C VAL A 54 19.00 15.87 10.22
N SER A 55 20.05 16.71 10.35
CA SER A 55 19.88 18.11 10.73
C SER A 55 19.16 18.96 9.66
N LEU A 56 19.14 18.51 8.39
CA LEU A 56 18.45 19.20 7.30
C LEU A 56 16.94 18.96 7.36
N ASP A 57 16.55 17.69 7.48
CA ASP A 57 15.17 17.23 7.55
C ASP A 57 15.13 15.75 8.02
N PRO A 58 13.98 15.23 8.52
CA PRO A 58 13.88 13.86 9.05
C PRO A 58 13.88 12.75 7.97
N HIS A 59 14.07 13.08 6.69
CA HIS A 59 14.06 12.15 5.56
C HIS A 59 15.40 12.08 4.83
N SER A 60 16.31 13.01 5.12
CA SER A 60 17.69 13.01 4.65
C SER A 60 18.56 12.19 5.61
N SER A 61 19.28 11.21 5.09
CA SER A 61 20.10 10.29 5.89
C SER A 61 21.24 9.71 5.08
N TYR A 62 22.30 9.30 5.79
CA TYR A 62 23.32 8.46 5.21
C TYR A 62 22.84 7.02 5.22
N LEU A 63 23.13 6.27 4.16
CA LEU A 63 22.90 4.85 4.05
C LEU A 63 24.28 4.23 3.87
N ASN A 64 24.76 3.50 4.87
CA ASN A 64 25.99 2.73 4.70
C ASN A 64 25.76 1.60 3.66
N GLU A 65 26.77 0.78 3.40
CA GLU A 65 26.68 -0.27 2.38
C GLU A 65 25.54 -1.26 2.66
N ASP A 66 25.35 -1.63 3.92
CA ASP A 66 24.33 -2.59 4.35
C ASP A 66 22.92 -1.99 4.21
N ASP A 67 22.69 -0.80 4.78
CA ASP A 67 21.43 -0.07 4.68
C ASP A 67 21.05 0.23 3.22
N PHE A 68 22.04 0.57 2.39
CA PHE A 68 21.82 0.81 0.98
C PHE A 68 21.45 -0.48 0.25
N GLY A 69 22.09 -1.61 0.58
CA GLY A 69 21.75 -2.92 0.06
C GLY A 69 20.32 -3.35 0.41
N GLU A 70 19.91 -3.17 1.68
CA GLU A 70 18.55 -3.46 2.11
C GLU A 70 17.51 -2.58 1.42
N MET A 71 17.79 -1.27 1.30
CA MET A 71 16.93 -0.33 0.59
C MET A 71 16.76 -0.75 -0.88
N GLN A 72 17.83 -1.20 -1.53
CA GLN A 72 17.76 -1.70 -2.92
C GLN A 72 16.88 -2.93 -3.04
N VAL A 73 16.98 -3.89 -2.11
CA VAL A 73 16.11 -5.08 -2.08
C VAL A 73 14.65 -4.68 -1.94
N GLN A 74 14.32 -3.81 -0.98
CA GLN A 74 12.96 -3.31 -0.77
C GLN A 74 12.42 -2.61 -2.02
N THR A 75 13.26 -1.80 -2.67
CA THR A 75 12.91 -1.02 -3.86
C THR A 75 12.67 -1.89 -5.08
N ARG A 76 13.54 -2.89 -5.30
CA ARG A 76 13.36 -3.90 -6.36
C ARG A 76 12.12 -4.76 -6.10
N GLY A 77 11.73 -4.91 -4.84
CA GLY A 77 10.61 -5.78 -4.48
C GLY A 77 10.94 -7.24 -4.70
N GLU A 78 12.21 -7.60 -4.77
CA GLU A 78 12.68 -8.97 -4.93
C GLU A 78 14.08 -9.16 -4.35
N PHE A 79 14.36 -10.38 -3.88
CA PHE A 79 15.68 -10.78 -3.41
C PHE A 79 15.97 -12.24 -3.72
N GLY A 80 17.26 -12.58 -3.83
CA GLY A 80 17.71 -13.97 -3.92
C GLY A 80 17.64 -14.64 -2.55
N GLY A 81 16.84 -15.69 -2.41
CA GLY A 81 16.67 -16.36 -1.13
C GLY A 81 15.81 -17.62 -1.21
N LEU A 82 15.32 -18.05 -0.05
CA LEU A 82 14.57 -19.30 0.10
C LEU A 82 13.06 -19.08 0.16
N GLY A 83 12.61 -17.88 0.53
CA GLY A 83 11.20 -17.55 0.73
C GLY A 83 10.64 -18.04 2.06
N ILE A 84 11.36 -17.80 3.16
CA ILE A 84 10.91 -18.15 4.52
C ILE A 84 10.95 -16.93 5.42
N GLU A 85 9.93 -16.81 6.25
CA GLU A 85 9.92 -15.91 7.39
C GLU A 85 10.47 -16.64 8.62
N VAL A 86 11.43 -16.03 9.30
CA VAL A 86 12.15 -16.63 10.42
C VAL A 86 12.26 -15.66 11.58
N THR A 87 12.37 -16.21 12.78
CA THR A 87 12.68 -15.49 14.01
C THR A 87 13.74 -16.26 14.80
N MET A 88 14.30 -15.63 15.84
CA MET A 88 15.22 -16.29 16.75
C MET A 88 14.46 -16.72 18.02
N GLU A 89 14.58 -17.99 18.41
CA GLU A 89 13.99 -18.53 19.62
C GLU A 89 14.99 -19.49 20.27
N ASP A 90 15.34 -19.24 21.55
CA ASP A 90 16.31 -20.02 22.32
C ASP A 90 17.67 -20.25 21.62
N GLY A 91 18.12 -19.26 20.83
CA GLY A 91 19.40 -19.32 20.10
C GLY A 91 19.37 -20.21 18.84
N LEU A 92 18.18 -20.63 18.40
CA LEU A 92 17.94 -21.31 17.13
C LEU A 92 17.06 -20.44 16.23
N VAL A 93 17.17 -20.68 14.92
CA VAL A 93 16.33 -19.99 13.93
C VAL A 93 15.03 -20.76 13.77
N LYS A 94 13.92 -20.17 14.21
CA LYS A 94 12.57 -20.75 14.09
C LYS A 94 11.89 -20.22 12.83
N VAL A 95 11.29 -21.12 12.06
CA VAL A 95 10.47 -20.77 10.91
C VAL A 95 9.10 -20.32 11.41
N VAL A 96 8.77 -19.06 11.13
CA VAL A 96 7.43 -18.51 11.38
C VAL A 96 6.47 -19.06 10.34
N SER A 97 6.79 -18.89 9.06
CA SER A 97 6.06 -19.48 7.95
C SER A 97 6.94 -19.54 6.69
N PRO A 98 6.86 -20.62 5.88
CA PRO A 98 7.25 -20.52 4.48
C PRO A 98 6.29 -19.58 3.73
N ILE A 99 6.81 -18.91 2.70
CA ILE A 99 6.00 -18.09 1.80
C ILE A 99 5.48 -19.01 0.69
N ASP A 100 4.18 -18.99 0.43
CA ASP A 100 3.57 -19.83 -0.62
C ASP A 100 4.26 -19.63 -1.99
N ASP A 101 4.31 -20.71 -2.76
CA ASP A 101 4.92 -20.78 -4.09
C ASP A 101 6.43 -20.49 -4.14
N THR A 102 7.12 -20.39 -2.99
CA THR A 102 8.57 -20.17 -2.94
C THR A 102 9.37 -21.49 -2.83
N PRO A 103 10.70 -21.48 -3.11
CA PRO A 103 11.53 -22.67 -3.01
C PRO A 103 11.42 -23.41 -1.68
N ALA A 104 11.33 -22.70 -0.56
CA ALA A 104 11.22 -23.32 0.75
C ALA A 104 9.86 -23.96 1.01
N PHE A 105 8.77 -23.33 0.56
CA PHE A 105 7.44 -23.94 0.59
C PHE A 105 7.42 -25.23 -0.23
N ASN A 106 7.95 -25.17 -1.45
CA ASN A 106 8.04 -26.33 -2.35
C ASN A 106 8.97 -27.43 -1.83
N ALA A 107 9.98 -27.07 -1.02
CA ALA A 107 10.88 -28.02 -0.37
C ALA A 107 10.29 -28.65 0.91
N GLY A 108 9.07 -28.28 1.30
CA GLY A 108 8.36 -28.88 2.44
C GLY A 108 8.77 -28.35 3.81
N MET A 109 9.35 -27.14 3.87
CA MET A 109 9.49 -26.39 5.12
C MET A 109 8.12 -26.11 5.73
N LYS A 110 8.01 -26.08 7.06
CA LYS A 110 6.75 -25.83 7.77
C LYS A 110 6.93 -24.77 8.85
N ALA A 111 5.85 -24.07 9.17
CA ALA A 111 5.78 -23.25 10.36
C ALA A 111 6.13 -24.07 11.61
N GLY A 112 6.93 -23.51 12.51
CA GLY A 112 7.40 -24.17 13.73
C GLY A 112 8.67 -25.02 13.57
N ASP A 113 9.21 -25.16 12.36
CA ASP A 113 10.51 -25.81 12.14
C ASP A 113 11.65 -25.03 12.81
N TYR A 114 12.57 -25.72 13.49
CA TYR A 114 13.79 -25.12 14.04
C TYR A 114 14.99 -25.46 13.16
N ILE A 115 15.56 -24.47 12.49
CA ILE A 115 16.80 -24.60 11.73
C ILE A 115 17.96 -24.60 12.73
N THR A 116 18.77 -25.66 12.68
CA THR A 116 19.90 -25.89 13.57
C THR A 116 21.24 -25.70 12.86
N HIS A 117 21.31 -25.98 11.55
CA HIS A 117 22.53 -25.82 10.75
C HIS A 117 22.20 -25.27 9.35
N LEU A 118 23.12 -24.47 8.81
CA LEU A 118 23.15 -23.93 7.45
C LEU A 118 24.43 -24.44 6.76
N ASP A 119 24.31 -25.27 5.72
CA ASP A 119 25.46 -25.90 5.03
C ASP A 119 26.45 -26.57 6.01
N ASP A 120 25.90 -27.32 6.97
CA ASP A 120 26.63 -28.02 8.05
C ASP A 120 27.26 -27.12 9.13
N GLU A 121 27.14 -25.80 9.03
CA GLU A 121 27.54 -24.87 10.09
C GLU A 121 26.39 -24.67 11.09
N PRO A 122 26.63 -24.78 12.42
CA PRO A 122 25.60 -24.57 13.42
C PRO A 122 25.14 -23.10 13.45
N VAL A 123 23.85 -22.87 13.62
CA VAL A 123 23.30 -21.50 13.78
C VAL A 123 23.50 -20.94 15.17
N MET A 124 23.82 -21.79 16.15
CA MET A 124 23.98 -21.39 17.53
C MET A 124 25.20 -20.46 17.68
N GLY A 125 24.97 -19.26 18.19
CA GLY A 125 25.99 -18.20 18.30
C GLY A 125 25.94 -17.18 17.16
N LEU A 126 25.16 -17.42 16.10
CA LEU A 126 24.84 -16.41 15.11
C LEU A 126 23.71 -15.50 15.62
N THR A 127 23.77 -14.24 15.21
CA THR A 127 22.62 -13.34 15.23
C THR A 127 21.61 -13.73 14.15
N LEU A 128 20.37 -13.25 14.27
CA LEU A 128 19.35 -13.49 13.24
C LEU A 128 19.79 -12.94 11.88
N SER A 129 20.44 -11.77 11.86
CA SER A 129 20.93 -11.15 10.62
C SER A 129 21.96 -12.03 9.93
N GLU A 130 22.97 -12.52 10.65
CA GLU A 130 24.00 -13.40 10.10
C GLU A 130 23.42 -14.70 9.54
N ALA A 131 22.44 -15.28 10.23
CA ALA A 131 21.74 -16.45 9.73
C ALA A 131 20.95 -16.15 8.45
N VAL A 132 20.24 -15.02 8.38
CA VAL A 132 19.51 -14.56 7.20
C VAL A 132 20.45 -14.32 6.02
N ASP A 133 21.62 -13.70 6.25
CA ASP A 133 22.59 -13.43 5.21
C ASP A 133 23.21 -14.71 4.63
N LYS A 134 23.42 -15.74 5.45
CA LYS A 134 23.81 -17.09 4.99
C LYS A 134 22.70 -17.77 4.19
N MET A 135 21.43 -17.59 4.57
CA MET A 135 20.27 -18.14 3.85
C MET A 135 20.04 -17.42 2.51
N ARG A 136 20.32 -16.12 2.44
CA ARG A 136 20.40 -15.35 1.20
C ARG A 136 21.59 -15.82 0.35
N GLY A 137 21.59 -15.43 -0.92
CA GLY A 137 22.70 -15.76 -1.82
C GLY A 137 22.32 -15.68 -3.28
N ARG A 138 23.26 -16.11 -4.13
CA ARG A 138 23.06 -16.12 -5.58
C ARG A 138 21.92 -17.06 -5.96
N VAL A 139 21.03 -16.56 -6.82
CA VAL A 139 19.96 -17.34 -7.44
C VAL A 139 20.56 -18.57 -8.13
N GLY A 140 19.91 -19.72 -7.96
CA GLY A 140 20.37 -21.02 -8.45
C GLY A 140 21.39 -21.73 -7.55
N ALA A 141 21.93 -21.07 -6.52
CA ALA A 141 22.85 -21.72 -5.58
C ALA A 141 22.06 -22.52 -4.51
N PRO A 142 22.36 -23.80 -4.29
CA PRO A 142 21.73 -24.58 -3.23
C PRO A 142 22.23 -24.16 -1.84
N ILE A 143 21.40 -24.41 -0.83
CA ILE A 143 21.76 -24.42 0.59
C ILE A 143 21.08 -25.60 1.25
N THR A 144 21.77 -26.27 2.17
CA THR A 144 21.20 -27.36 2.96
C THR A 144 20.88 -26.88 4.36
N LEU A 145 19.60 -26.94 4.73
CA LEU A 145 19.12 -26.64 6.08
C LEU A 145 18.99 -27.95 6.87
N THR A 146 19.55 -28.00 8.07
CA THR A 146 19.25 -29.08 9.02
C THR A 146 18.19 -28.61 10.01
N VAL A 147 17.02 -29.24 9.97
CA VAL A 147 15.79 -28.80 10.62
C VAL A 147 15.32 -29.81 11.65
N ARG A 148 14.99 -29.34 12.85
CA ARG A 148 14.29 -30.12 13.88
C ARG A 148 12.81 -29.76 13.85
N ARG A 149 11.97 -30.76 13.60
CA ARG A 149 10.51 -30.66 13.54
C ARG A 149 9.92 -31.43 14.71
N GLU A 150 8.93 -30.87 15.39
CA GLU A 150 8.33 -31.46 16.60
C GLU A 150 7.80 -32.88 16.37
N ASP A 151 7.22 -33.14 15.18
CA ASP A 151 6.68 -34.43 14.79
C ASP A 151 7.74 -35.45 14.27
N SER A 152 9.03 -35.10 14.27
CA SER A 152 10.11 -35.95 13.76
C SER A 152 11.15 -36.22 14.84
N ALA A 153 11.41 -37.51 15.10
CA ALA A 153 12.43 -37.94 16.06
C ALA A 153 13.87 -37.60 15.61
N GLU A 154 14.12 -37.56 14.30
CA GLU A 154 15.43 -37.27 13.70
C GLU A 154 15.42 -35.91 12.97
N PRO A 155 16.54 -35.17 12.96
CA PRO A 155 16.67 -33.95 12.16
C PRO A 155 16.51 -34.22 10.66
N LEU A 156 15.75 -33.36 9.99
CA LEU A 156 15.52 -33.37 8.55
C LEU A 156 16.59 -32.54 7.85
N ARG A 157 17.20 -33.07 6.79
CA ARG A 157 18.07 -32.29 5.90
C ARG A 157 17.29 -31.91 4.65
N ILE A 158 17.09 -30.60 4.46
CA ILE A 158 16.30 -30.06 3.36
C ILE A 158 17.22 -29.18 2.51
N THR A 159 17.50 -29.61 1.29
CA THR A 159 18.26 -28.81 0.33
C THR A 159 17.32 -27.95 -0.48
N ILE A 160 17.53 -26.64 -0.45
CA ILE A 160 16.71 -25.64 -1.13
C ILE A 160 17.60 -24.91 -2.13
N VAL A 161 17.13 -24.79 -3.38
CA VAL A 161 17.79 -23.97 -4.39
C VAL A 161 17.26 -22.55 -4.27
N ARG A 162 18.17 -21.58 -4.07
CA ARG A 162 17.78 -20.18 -3.97
C ARG A 162 17.13 -19.71 -5.27
N ASP A 163 16.06 -18.93 -5.14
CA ASP A 163 15.38 -18.31 -6.28
C ASP A 163 15.09 -16.83 -5.99
N VAL A 164 14.58 -16.13 -6.98
CA VAL A 164 14.09 -14.75 -6.85
C VAL A 164 12.77 -14.77 -6.10
N ILE A 165 12.79 -14.30 -4.86
CA ILE A 165 11.61 -14.17 -4.02
C ILE A 165 10.98 -12.80 -4.27
N LYS A 166 9.77 -12.79 -4.81
CA LYS A 166 9.02 -11.56 -5.07
C LYS A 166 8.25 -11.11 -3.83
N ILE A 167 8.44 -9.86 -3.45
CA ILE A 167 7.65 -9.18 -2.43
C ILE A 167 6.34 -8.75 -3.08
N ARG A 168 5.22 -9.42 -2.73
CA ARG A 168 3.88 -9.08 -3.22
C ARG A 168 3.45 -7.71 -2.68
N SER A 169 3.67 -6.66 -3.48
CA SER A 169 3.28 -5.27 -3.19
C SER A 169 1.80 -5.00 -3.44
N VAL A 170 1.19 -5.78 -4.33
CA VAL A 170 -0.24 -5.73 -4.66
C VAL A 170 -0.89 -7.06 -4.32
N ARG A 171 -2.04 -7.00 -3.64
CA ARG A 171 -2.93 -8.13 -3.39
C ARG A 171 -4.31 -7.76 -3.87
N HIS A 172 -5.08 -8.75 -4.31
CA HIS A 172 -6.45 -8.50 -4.72
C HIS A 172 -7.39 -9.60 -4.24
N GLU A 173 -8.66 -9.23 -4.10
CA GLU A 173 -9.74 -10.11 -3.70
C GLU A 173 -11.04 -9.67 -4.38
N ILE A 174 -12.00 -10.58 -4.48
CA ILE A 174 -13.35 -10.29 -4.95
C ILE A 174 -14.26 -10.22 -3.73
N LEU A 175 -14.94 -9.09 -3.56
CA LEU A 175 -15.88 -8.85 -2.47
C LEU A 175 -17.30 -8.79 -3.02
N ASP A 176 -18.22 -9.46 -2.30
CA ASP A 176 -19.66 -9.50 -2.60
C ASP A 176 -19.99 -9.82 -4.06
N ASP A 177 -19.18 -10.70 -4.67
CA ASP A 177 -19.30 -11.17 -6.06
C ASP A 177 -19.45 -10.04 -7.11
N SER A 178 -19.01 -8.83 -6.79
CA SER A 178 -19.25 -7.65 -7.64
C SER A 178 -18.20 -6.54 -7.51
N VAL A 179 -17.39 -6.53 -6.45
CA VAL A 179 -16.38 -5.49 -6.20
C VAL A 179 -14.97 -6.07 -6.27
N GLY A 180 -14.11 -5.43 -7.06
CA GLY A 180 -12.67 -5.70 -7.07
C GLY A 180 -11.97 -4.95 -5.94
N TYR A 181 -11.48 -5.66 -4.92
CA TYR A 181 -10.64 -5.08 -3.88
C TYR A 181 -9.16 -5.25 -4.24
N ILE A 182 -8.40 -4.16 -4.21
CA ILE A 182 -6.98 -4.14 -4.53
C ILE A 182 -6.25 -3.43 -3.40
N ARG A 183 -5.36 -4.14 -2.71
CA ARG A 183 -4.53 -3.59 -1.65
C ARG A 183 -3.11 -3.38 -2.15
N ILE A 184 -2.64 -2.14 -2.10
CA ILE A 184 -1.23 -1.80 -2.39
C ILE A 184 -0.53 -1.49 -1.07
N THR A 185 0.41 -2.34 -0.67
CA THR A 185 1.09 -2.21 0.64
C THR A 185 2.36 -1.36 0.58
N THR A 186 2.98 -1.24 -0.60
CA THR A 186 4.17 -0.43 -0.87
C THR A 186 4.29 -0.17 -2.37
N PHE A 187 5.07 0.84 -2.77
CA PHE A 187 5.41 1.09 -4.17
C PHE A 187 6.85 0.65 -4.46
N ASN A 188 7.02 -0.59 -4.91
CA ASN A 188 8.27 -1.16 -5.43
C ASN A 188 8.19 -1.37 -6.96
N GLN A 189 9.28 -1.79 -7.59
CA GLN A 189 9.37 -1.95 -9.06
C GLN A 189 8.30 -2.88 -9.68
N ASN A 190 7.67 -3.74 -8.88
CA ASN A 190 6.67 -4.71 -9.33
C ASN A 190 5.23 -4.22 -9.15
N THR A 191 5.02 -3.01 -8.63
CA THR A 191 3.68 -2.54 -8.21
C THR A 191 2.74 -2.33 -9.38
N ASP A 192 3.19 -1.62 -10.42
CA ASP A 192 2.40 -1.38 -11.63
C ASP A 192 1.99 -2.69 -12.31
N THR A 193 2.94 -3.62 -12.47
CA THR A 193 2.66 -4.93 -13.09
C THR A 193 1.67 -5.73 -12.25
N GLY A 194 1.87 -5.81 -10.93
CA GLY A 194 0.96 -6.50 -10.02
C GLY A 194 -0.44 -5.90 -9.99
N LEU A 195 -0.56 -4.57 -10.18
CA LEU A 195 -1.85 -3.90 -10.32
C LEU A 195 -2.57 -4.33 -11.61
N ARG A 196 -1.88 -4.28 -12.76
CA ARG A 196 -2.47 -4.69 -14.04
C ARG A 196 -2.91 -6.15 -14.03
N GLU A 197 -2.09 -7.03 -13.47
CA GLU A 197 -2.42 -8.46 -13.30
C GLU A 197 -3.65 -8.64 -12.42
N SER A 198 -3.69 -7.97 -11.26
CA SER A 198 -4.84 -8.02 -10.34
C SER A 198 -6.14 -7.53 -10.98
N VAL A 199 -6.10 -6.39 -11.69
CA VAL A 199 -7.28 -5.85 -12.39
C VAL A 199 -7.75 -6.80 -13.47
N LYS A 200 -6.82 -7.40 -14.23
CA LYS A 200 -7.15 -8.38 -15.26
C LYS A 200 -7.84 -9.61 -14.66
N GLU A 201 -7.29 -10.19 -13.60
CA GLU A 201 -7.86 -11.38 -12.94
C GLU A 201 -9.24 -11.11 -12.33
N ILE A 202 -9.43 -9.93 -11.72
CA ILE A 202 -10.75 -9.48 -11.23
C ILE A 202 -11.75 -9.40 -12.39
N LYS A 203 -11.38 -8.79 -13.51
CA LYS A 203 -12.26 -8.65 -14.69
C LYS A 203 -12.63 -10.00 -15.29
N GLU A 204 -11.65 -10.90 -15.45
CA GLU A 204 -11.88 -12.23 -16.00
C GLU A 204 -12.82 -13.05 -15.09
N SER A 205 -12.76 -12.84 -13.78
CA SER A 205 -13.59 -13.54 -12.81
C SER A 205 -15.01 -12.98 -12.70
N LEU A 206 -15.17 -11.65 -12.67
CA LEU A 206 -16.47 -11.00 -12.44
C LEU A 206 -17.23 -10.66 -13.74
N GLY A 207 -16.54 -10.42 -14.85
CA GLY A 207 -17.14 -9.98 -16.10
C GLY A 207 -18.07 -8.77 -15.91
N GLU A 208 -19.31 -8.91 -16.37
CA GLU A 208 -20.35 -7.86 -16.29
C GLU A 208 -20.82 -7.57 -14.86
N ASN A 209 -20.61 -8.49 -13.91
CA ASN A 209 -21.02 -8.29 -12.50
C ASN A 209 -20.13 -7.27 -11.78
N LEU A 210 -18.98 -6.93 -12.35
CA LEU A 210 -18.08 -5.94 -11.77
C LEU A 210 -18.73 -4.55 -11.77
N ILE A 211 -19.00 -4.02 -10.58
CA ILE A 211 -19.58 -2.69 -10.40
C ILE A 211 -18.54 -1.60 -10.16
N GLY A 212 -17.34 -1.94 -9.67
CA GLY A 212 -16.29 -0.97 -9.39
C GLY A 212 -15.11 -1.55 -8.59
N TYR A 213 -14.15 -0.68 -8.28
CA TYR A 213 -12.93 -1.05 -7.56
C TYR A 213 -12.76 -0.30 -6.25
N VAL A 214 -12.25 -0.99 -5.24
CA VAL A 214 -11.69 -0.37 -4.03
C VAL A 214 -10.17 -0.50 -4.11
N VAL A 215 -9.46 0.62 -4.16
CA VAL A 215 -8.00 0.68 -4.10
C VAL A 215 -7.59 1.08 -2.68
N ASP A 216 -7.08 0.14 -1.91
CA ASP A 216 -6.70 0.33 -0.51
C ASP A 216 -5.22 0.70 -0.37
N LEU A 217 -5.00 1.96 0.01
CA LEU A 217 -3.70 2.56 0.29
C LEU A 217 -3.48 2.81 1.79
N ARG A 218 -4.33 2.28 2.67
CA ARG A 218 -4.19 2.44 4.13
C ARG A 218 -2.91 1.80 4.62
N ASN A 219 -2.21 2.48 5.53
CA ASN A 219 -0.92 2.06 6.09
C ASN A 219 0.18 1.79 5.03
N ASN A 220 0.08 2.40 3.86
CA ASN A 220 1.11 2.35 2.84
C ASN A 220 2.00 3.62 2.95
N PRO A 221 3.27 3.49 3.38
CA PRO A 221 4.17 4.62 3.59
C PRO A 221 4.69 5.23 2.27
N GLY A 222 4.29 4.68 1.14
CA GLY A 222 4.69 5.08 -0.20
C GLY A 222 5.75 4.16 -0.80
N GLY A 223 6.78 4.75 -1.40
CA GLY A 223 7.83 4.04 -2.13
C GLY A 223 8.26 4.83 -3.35
N LEU A 224 8.52 4.11 -4.43
CA LEU A 224 8.99 4.64 -5.70
C LEU A 224 8.01 5.64 -6.35
N LEU A 225 8.55 6.81 -6.73
CA LEU A 225 7.78 7.88 -7.39
C LEU A 225 7.29 7.46 -8.78
N ASP A 226 8.14 6.81 -9.57
CA ASP A 226 7.81 6.30 -10.90
C ASP A 226 6.68 5.27 -10.84
N GLN A 227 6.63 4.45 -9.79
CA GLN A 227 5.54 3.49 -9.57
C GLN A 227 4.25 4.17 -9.14
N ALA A 228 4.32 5.25 -8.36
CA ALA A 228 3.15 6.07 -8.04
C ALA A 228 2.55 6.72 -9.30
N ILE A 229 3.43 7.22 -10.18
CA ILE A 229 3.04 7.79 -11.47
C ILE A 229 2.39 6.72 -12.33
N ALA A 230 3.04 5.57 -12.53
CA ALA A 230 2.51 4.47 -13.33
C ALA A 230 1.14 4.00 -12.82
N VAL A 231 0.99 3.73 -11.52
CA VAL A 231 -0.29 3.34 -10.91
C VAL A 231 -1.37 4.40 -11.10
N SER A 232 -1.04 5.69 -11.04
CA SER A 232 -2.00 6.75 -11.31
C SER A 232 -2.40 6.80 -12.78
N ASP A 233 -1.43 6.58 -13.67
CA ASP A 233 -1.59 6.59 -15.13
C ASP A 233 -2.55 5.49 -15.60
N GLU A 234 -2.50 4.32 -14.97
CA GLU A 234 -3.40 3.20 -15.28
C GLU A 234 -4.90 3.56 -15.20
N PHE A 235 -5.27 4.57 -14.42
CA PHE A 235 -6.67 4.98 -14.22
C PHE A 235 -7.04 6.32 -14.88
N LEU A 236 -6.10 7.01 -15.53
CA LEU A 236 -6.27 8.38 -16.02
C LEU A 236 -5.95 8.48 -17.51
N ASP A 237 -6.91 8.92 -18.33
CA ASP A 237 -6.67 9.09 -19.77
C ASP A 237 -5.75 10.26 -20.16
N LYS A 238 -5.63 11.28 -19.29
CA LYS A 238 -4.87 12.51 -19.57
C LYS A 238 -4.74 13.41 -18.34
N GLY A 239 -3.80 14.35 -18.42
CA GLY A 239 -3.63 15.46 -17.47
C GLY A 239 -2.43 15.25 -16.54
N GLU A 240 -2.05 16.27 -15.78
CA GLU A 240 -0.92 16.18 -14.85
C GLU A 240 -1.24 15.17 -13.75
N ILE A 241 -0.33 14.25 -13.43
CA ILE A 241 -0.43 13.33 -12.28
C ILE A 241 0.24 13.99 -11.07
N VAL A 242 1.45 14.50 -11.27
CA VAL A 242 2.25 15.13 -10.22
C VAL A 242 3.23 16.12 -10.84
N SER A 243 3.54 17.18 -10.09
CA SER A 243 4.68 18.05 -10.41
C SER A 243 5.69 18.08 -9.27
N THR A 244 6.97 17.90 -9.59
CA THR A 244 8.08 18.00 -8.64
C THR A 244 8.83 19.30 -8.88
N ARG A 245 9.06 20.09 -7.83
CA ARG A 245 9.77 21.38 -7.90
C ARG A 245 11.03 21.30 -7.03
N GLY A 246 12.19 21.36 -7.69
CA GLY A 246 13.49 21.34 -7.04
C GLY A 246 13.94 22.71 -6.53
N ARG A 247 15.23 22.84 -6.24
CA ARG A 247 15.83 24.08 -5.74
C ARG A 247 15.88 25.17 -6.81
N HIS A 248 16.16 24.79 -8.05
CA HIS A 248 16.19 25.70 -9.20
C HIS A 248 14.92 25.56 -10.03
N GLN A 249 14.56 26.60 -10.79
CA GLN A 249 13.29 26.62 -11.53
C GLN A 249 13.29 25.56 -12.64
N GLU A 250 14.44 25.38 -13.29
CA GLU A 250 14.74 24.35 -14.28
C GLU A 250 14.62 22.92 -13.75
N ASP A 251 14.66 22.72 -12.42
CA ASP A 251 14.46 21.40 -11.80
C ASP A 251 12.97 21.01 -11.70
N THR A 252 12.07 21.86 -12.20
CA THR A 252 10.63 21.56 -12.20
C THR A 252 10.31 20.51 -13.26
N LYS A 253 9.78 19.37 -12.83
CA LYS A 253 9.25 18.31 -13.70
C LYS A 253 7.74 18.17 -13.51
N ARG A 254 7.07 17.77 -14.58
CA ARG A 254 5.64 17.48 -14.62
C ARG A 254 5.45 16.16 -15.32
N ASP A 255 4.82 15.22 -14.63
CA ASP A 255 4.50 13.91 -15.17
C ASP A 255 3.00 13.90 -15.49
N ASN A 256 2.67 13.57 -16.73
CA ASN A 256 1.29 13.59 -17.23
C ASN A 256 0.84 12.20 -17.60
N ALA A 257 -0.46 11.96 -17.45
CA ALA A 257 -1.08 10.71 -17.83
C ALA A 257 -1.15 10.52 -19.35
N THR A 258 -1.17 9.27 -19.76
CA THR A 258 -1.27 8.76 -21.12
C THR A 258 -2.65 8.12 -21.35
N PRO A 259 -3.16 8.08 -22.59
CA PRO A 259 -4.50 7.53 -22.84
C PRO A 259 -4.65 6.07 -22.40
N GLY A 260 -5.68 5.78 -21.62
CA GLY A 260 -5.92 4.47 -21.01
C GLY A 260 -6.63 4.59 -19.66
N ASP A 261 -7.63 3.75 -19.43
CA ASP A 261 -8.21 3.54 -18.11
C ASP A 261 -8.49 2.04 -17.94
N ILE A 262 -7.66 1.36 -17.17
CA ILE A 262 -7.80 -0.08 -16.93
C ILE A 262 -9.06 -0.41 -16.14
N ALA A 263 -9.70 0.57 -15.48
CA ALA A 263 -11.00 0.35 -14.87
C ALA A 263 -12.17 0.57 -15.84
N GLU A 264 -11.92 0.95 -17.10
CA GLU A 264 -12.94 1.12 -18.16
C GLU A 264 -14.10 2.04 -17.73
N GLY A 265 -13.79 3.13 -17.03
CA GLY A 265 -14.77 4.08 -16.51
C GLY A 265 -15.59 3.56 -15.33
N LYS A 266 -15.34 2.33 -14.83
CA LYS A 266 -15.98 1.84 -13.60
C LYS A 266 -15.58 2.74 -12.41
N PRO A 267 -16.50 2.99 -11.48
CA PRO A 267 -16.22 3.77 -10.27
C PRO A 267 -15.06 3.20 -9.45
N ILE A 268 -14.26 4.10 -8.87
CA ILE A 268 -13.13 3.77 -8.01
C ILE A 268 -13.31 4.48 -6.67
N VAL A 269 -13.14 3.76 -5.58
CA VAL A 269 -12.97 4.32 -4.23
C VAL A 269 -11.55 4.06 -3.77
N VAL A 270 -10.83 5.10 -3.36
CA VAL A 270 -9.48 4.98 -2.81
C VAL A 270 -9.56 5.09 -1.29
N LEU A 271 -9.21 4.02 -0.58
CA LEU A 271 -9.14 4.01 0.89
C LEU A 271 -7.80 4.55 1.37
N VAL A 272 -7.85 5.51 2.29
CA VAL A 272 -6.64 6.15 2.85
C VAL A 272 -6.75 6.35 4.37
N ASN A 273 -5.60 6.46 5.03
CA ASN A 273 -5.55 6.84 6.44
C ASN A 273 -4.25 7.60 6.78
N GLY A 274 -4.02 7.90 8.06
CA GLY A 274 -2.82 8.60 8.52
C GLY A 274 -1.49 7.86 8.25
N GLY A 275 -1.54 6.57 7.91
CA GLY A 275 -0.38 5.78 7.47
C GLY A 275 -0.15 5.81 5.97
N SER A 276 -1.08 6.37 5.18
CA SER A 276 -0.89 6.62 3.75
C SER A 276 0.04 7.82 3.55
N ALA A 277 1.18 7.64 2.90
CA ALA A 277 2.18 8.69 2.75
C ALA A 277 2.86 8.68 1.37
N SER A 278 3.48 9.79 0.99
CA SER A 278 4.38 9.88 -0.17
C SER A 278 3.69 9.42 -1.47
N ALA A 279 4.17 8.34 -2.11
CA ALA A 279 3.56 7.77 -3.32
C ALA A 279 2.05 7.52 -3.20
N SER A 280 1.55 7.06 -2.05
CA SER A 280 0.10 6.88 -1.83
C SER A 280 -0.68 8.19 -1.91
N GLU A 281 -0.07 9.30 -1.48
CA GLU A 281 -0.66 10.63 -1.53
C GLU A 281 -0.62 11.21 -2.94
N ILE A 282 0.34 10.79 -3.77
CA ILE A 282 0.38 11.11 -5.19
C ILE A 282 -0.79 10.42 -5.90
N VAL A 283 -0.95 9.11 -5.71
CA VAL A 283 -2.05 8.35 -6.34
C VAL A 283 -3.41 8.89 -5.90
N SER A 284 -3.66 8.97 -4.60
CA SER A 284 -4.93 9.49 -4.08
C SER A 284 -5.18 10.95 -4.50
N GLY A 285 -4.16 11.81 -4.45
CA GLY A 285 -4.27 13.21 -4.86
C GLY A 285 -4.52 13.39 -6.36
N ALA A 286 -3.86 12.60 -7.21
CA ALA A 286 -4.05 12.63 -8.66
C ALA A 286 -5.46 12.19 -9.04
N LEU A 287 -5.90 11.04 -8.54
CA LEU A 287 -7.23 10.51 -8.84
C LEU A 287 -8.35 11.41 -8.29
N GLN A 288 -8.13 12.01 -7.11
CA GLN A 288 -9.07 12.98 -6.52
C GLN A 288 -9.15 14.27 -7.36
N ASP A 289 -8.02 14.88 -7.70
CA ASP A 289 -8.00 16.16 -8.42
C ASP A 289 -8.60 16.05 -9.83
N HIS A 290 -8.47 14.87 -10.46
CA HIS A 290 -9.12 14.57 -11.75
C HIS A 290 -10.58 14.14 -11.62
N ARG A 291 -11.11 14.02 -10.39
CA ARG A 291 -12.44 13.45 -10.10
C ARG A 291 -12.63 12.04 -10.70
N ARG A 292 -11.54 11.28 -10.80
CA ARG A 292 -11.56 9.89 -11.30
C ARG A 292 -11.97 8.91 -10.22
N ALA A 293 -11.60 9.18 -8.97
CA ALA A 293 -11.97 8.35 -7.82
C ALA A 293 -12.47 9.20 -6.66
N ILE A 294 -13.25 8.58 -5.77
CA ILE A 294 -13.65 9.15 -4.49
C ILE A 294 -12.64 8.67 -3.44
N VAL A 295 -11.98 9.60 -2.74
CA VAL A 295 -11.09 9.27 -1.62
C VAL A 295 -11.91 9.15 -0.34
N LEU A 296 -11.79 8.01 0.35
CA LEU A 296 -12.56 7.68 1.54
C LEU A 296 -11.63 7.26 2.69
N GLY A 297 -11.93 7.69 3.92
CA GLY A 297 -11.19 7.29 5.11
C GLY A 297 -10.80 8.48 5.98
N THR A 298 -9.53 8.54 6.42
CA THR A 298 -9.02 9.67 7.23
C THR A 298 -7.90 10.41 6.51
N GLN A 299 -7.59 11.62 6.96
CA GLN A 299 -6.50 12.44 6.41
C GLN A 299 -5.18 11.68 6.37
N THR A 300 -4.43 11.85 5.28
CA THR A 300 -3.13 11.17 5.05
C THR A 300 -1.98 11.85 5.78
N PHE A 301 -0.79 11.23 5.76
CA PHE A 301 0.36 11.64 6.57
C PHE A 301 0.89 13.05 6.26
N GLY A 302 0.94 13.46 4.98
CA GLY A 302 1.41 14.77 4.55
C GLY A 302 2.90 14.85 4.21
N LYS A 303 3.47 13.83 3.56
CA LYS A 303 4.87 13.87 3.12
C LYS A 303 4.98 14.34 1.67
N GLY A 304 4.98 15.65 1.44
CA GLY A 304 5.11 16.30 0.13
C GLY A 304 6.54 16.51 -0.38
N SER A 305 7.51 15.71 0.06
CA SER A 305 8.93 15.84 -0.29
C SER A 305 9.42 14.66 -1.12
N VAL A 306 10.33 14.89 -2.06
CA VAL A 306 10.99 13.85 -2.87
C VAL A 306 12.42 13.66 -2.36
N GLN A 307 12.79 12.41 -2.10
CA GLN A 307 14.16 12.03 -1.79
C GLN A 307 14.84 11.48 -3.03
N THR A 308 16.05 11.95 -3.31
CA THR A 308 16.97 11.34 -4.27
C THR A 308 17.98 10.50 -3.52
N VAL A 309 18.18 9.27 -3.98
CA VAL A 309 19.24 8.40 -3.47
C VAL A 309 20.45 8.54 -4.39
N ILE A 310 21.53 9.07 -3.84
CA ILE A 310 22.76 9.39 -4.55
C ILE A 310 23.80 8.36 -4.12
N PRO A 311 24.17 7.39 -4.99
CA PRO A 311 25.19 6.41 -4.66
C PRO A 311 26.52 7.10 -4.37
N LEU A 312 27.20 6.63 -3.33
CA LEU A 312 28.54 7.06 -2.92
C LEU A 312 29.47 5.85 -3.17
N PRO A 313 30.20 5.80 -4.30
CA PRO A 313 30.96 4.61 -4.69
C PRO A 313 31.90 4.13 -3.56
N GLY A 314 31.71 2.89 -3.12
CA GLY A 314 32.48 2.28 -2.03
C GLY A 314 32.04 2.66 -0.62
N HIS A 315 30.93 3.40 -0.47
CA HIS A 315 30.47 3.96 0.81
C HIS A 315 28.92 4.01 0.90
N GLY A 316 28.21 3.08 0.26
CA GLY A 316 26.74 3.08 0.27
C GLY A 316 26.11 4.23 -0.54
N ALA A 317 25.21 5.01 0.07
CA ALA A 317 24.48 6.09 -0.58
C ALA A 317 24.07 7.22 0.38
N MET A 318 23.74 8.37 -0.18
CA MET A 318 23.10 9.48 0.52
C MET A 318 21.66 9.62 0.06
N ARG A 319 20.71 9.55 0.99
CA ARG A 319 19.32 9.91 0.73
C ARG A 319 19.15 11.38 1.08
N LEU A 320 18.73 12.19 0.11
CA LEU A 320 18.63 13.64 0.28
C LEU A 320 17.30 14.16 -0.24
N THR A 321 16.63 15.03 0.51
CA THR A 321 15.46 15.75 0.01
C THR A 321 15.87 16.80 -1.02
N THR A 322 15.51 16.58 -2.28
CA THR A 322 15.94 17.43 -3.41
C THR A 322 14.79 18.24 -4.01
N ALA A 323 13.54 17.82 -3.80
CA ALA A 323 12.38 18.48 -4.35
C ALA A 323 11.15 18.35 -3.44
N ARG A 324 10.12 19.14 -3.76
CA ARG A 324 8.77 18.99 -3.22
C ARG A 324 7.83 18.63 -4.35
N TYR A 325 6.81 17.82 -4.06
CA TYR A 325 5.80 17.51 -5.05
C TYR A 325 4.44 18.16 -4.73
N TYR A 326 3.65 18.31 -5.77
CA TYR A 326 2.38 19.01 -5.78
C TYR A 326 1.36 18.17 -6.54
N THR A 327 0.11 18.17 -6.08
CA THR A 327 -1.00 17.50 -6.78
C THR A 327 -1.37 18.27 -8.06
N PRO A 328 -2.19 17.70 -8.97
CA PRO A 328 -2.56 18.34 -10.23
C PRO A 328 -3.22 19.72 -10.07
N SER A 329 -3.95 19.96 -8.98
CA SER A 329 -4.52 21.27 -8.63
C SER A 329 -3.48 22.28 -8.11
N GLY A 330 -2.20 21.91 -8.05
CA GLY A 330 -1.10 22.73 -7.55
C GLY A 330 -1.02 22.80 -6.02
N ARG A 331 -1.78 21.96 -5.30
CA ARG A 331 -1.76 21.91 -3.83
C ARG A 331 -0.46 21.29 -3.34
N SER A 332 0.16 21.94 -2.35
CA SER A 332 1.24 21.31 -1.58
C SER A 332 0.62 20.51 -0.45
N ILE A 333 1.01 19.24 -0.34
CA ILE A 333 0.52 18.34 0.70
C ILE A 333 1.50 18.23 1.89
N GLN A 334 2.66 18.90 1.83
CA GLN A 334 3.64 18.86 2.91
C GLN A 334 3.02 19.32 4.24
N ALA A 335 3.14 18.49 5.28
CA ALA A 335 2.56 18.67 6.62
C ALA A 335 1.03 18.81 6.66
N LYS A 336 0.33 18.45 5.58
CA LYS A 336 -1.13 18.48 5.49
C LYS A 336 -1.71 17.16 5.01
N GLY A 337 -1.15 16.57 3.97
CA GLY A 337 -1.71 15.40 3.32
C GLY A 337 -2.92 15.70 2.44
N ILE A 338 -3.52 14.62 1.95
CA ILE A 338 -4.76 14.57 1.20
C ILE A 338 -5.92 14.46 2.21
N VAL A 339 -6.88 15.35 2.08
CA VAL A 339 -8.14 15.28 2.81
C VAL A 339 -9.11 14.43 1.99
N PRO A 340 -9.69 13.35 2.56
CA PRO A 340 -10.66 12.51 1.87
C PRO A 340 -11.90 13.30 1.45
N ASP A 341 -12.51 12.89 0.34
CA ASP A 341 -13.81 13.41 -0.09
C ASP A 341 -14.92 12.99 0.89
N ILE A 342 -14.80 11.78 1.44
CA ILE A 342 -15.70 11.24 2.46
C ILE A 342 -14.87 10.82 3.67
N VAL A 343 -15.00 11.57 4.77
CA VAL A 343 -14.33 11.23 6.03
C VAL A 343 -15.08 10.10 6.72
N VAL A 344 -14.37 9.00 6.98
CA VAL A 344 -14.87 7.84 7.72
C VAL A 344 -13.79 7.44 8.71
N GLU A 345 -14.07 7.62 10.01
CA GLU A 345 -13.17 7.22 11.08
C GLU A 345 -13.13 5.70 11.24
N LEU A 346 -12.06 5.18 11.86
CA LEU A 346 -12.00 3.79 12.28
C LEU A 346 -13.04 3.55 13.39
N ALA A 347 -13.90 2.56 13.19
CA ALA A 347 -14.93 2.19 14.15
C ALA A 347 -15.05 0.66 14.25
N LYS A 348 -15.41 0.18 15.44
CA LYS A 348 -15.87 -1.20 15.64
C LYS A 348 -17.37 -1.26 15.38
N ILE A 349 -17.79 -2.18 14.53
CA ILE A 349 -19.20 -2.43 14.26
C ILE A 349 -19.70 -3.43 15.30
N GLU A 350 -20.75 -3.06 16.03
CA GLU A 350 -21.48 -3.98 16.89
C GLU A 350 -22.95 -4.01 16.43
N PRO A 351 -23.46 -5.16 15.92
CA PRO A 351 -24.84 -5.25 15.50
C PRO A 351 -25.76 -5.17 16.73
N PHE A 352 -26.64 -4.17 16.76
CA PHE A 352 -27.66 -4.03 17.81
C PHE A 352 -29.03 -4.45 17.26
N LYS A 353 -29.64 -5.47 17.85
CA LYS A 353 -31.05 -5.81 17.57
C LYS A 353 -31.96 -4.80 18.25
N VAL A 354 -32.55 -3.90 17.46
CA VAL A 354 -33.63 -3.02 17.91
C VAL A 354 -34.96 -3.71 17.60
N ASN A 355 -35.67 -4.15 18.64
CA ASN A 355 -37.04 -4.65 18.49
C ASN A 355 -37.98 -3.46 18.29
N GLY A 356 -38.08 -3.00 17.04
CA GLY A 356 -39.06 -2.01 16.62
C GLY A 356 -40.39 -2.69 16.28
N TYR A 357 -41.50 -2.12 16.75
CA TYR A 357 -42.82 -2.51 16.27
C TYR A 357 -42.98 -2.07 14.82
N ARG A 358 -43.42 -2.97 13.95
CA ARG A 358 -43.84 -2.66 12.57
C ARG A 358 -45.32 -2.26 12.57
N GLU A 359 -45.77 -1.59 11.51
CA GLU A 359 -47.20 -1.26 11.33
C GLU A 359 -48.10 -2.50 11.47
N SER A 360 -47.63 -3.65 10.97
CA SER A 360 -48.30 -4.96 11.09
C SER A 360 -48.50 -5.43 12.54
N ASP A 361 -47.66 -4.97 13.46
CA ASP A 361 -47.64 -5.42 14.86
C ASP A 361 -48.56 -4.54 15.73
N LEU A 362 -49.07 -3.43 15.17
CA LEU A 362 -49.99 -2.53 15.84
C LEU A 362 -51.42 -3.08 15.82
N ARG A 363 -52.12 -2.88 16.94
CA ARG A 363 -53.53 -3.27 17.05
C ARG A 363 -54.39 -2.39 16.13
N GLY A 364 -55.00 -3.01 15.12
CA GLY A 364 -55.81 -2.32 14.11
C GLY A 364 -55.04 -1.93 12.84
N ALA A 365 -53.85 -2.51 12.63
CA ALA A 365 -53.05 -2.33 11.42
C ALA A 365 -53.87 -2.50 10.14
N LEU A 366 -53.69 -1.59 9.19
CA LEU A 366 -54.33 -1.65 7.89
C LEU A 366 -53.74 -2.79 7.06
N GLU A 367 -54.60 -3.53 6.35
CA GLU A 367 -54.15 -4.60 5.46
C GLU A 367 -53.63 -4.03 4.15
N ASN A 368 -52.54 -4.61 3.64
CA ASN A 368 -52.03 -4.30 2.31
C ASN A 368 -53.08 -4.72 1.25
N PRO A 369 -53.65 -3.78 0.46
CA PRO A 369 -54.72 -4.08 -0.49
C PRO A 369 -54.30 -5.01 -1.63
N GLN A 370 -53.00 -5.20 -1.85
CA GLN A 370 -52.45 -6.11 -2.87
C GLN A 370 -52.19 -7.53 -2.35
N GLU A 371 -52.27 -7.75 -1.03
CA GLU A 371 -52.00 -9.05 -0.38
C GLU A 371 -53.23 -9.65 0.31
N SER A 372 -54.41 -9.08 0.10
CA SER A 372 -55.68 -9.55 0.66
C SER A 372 -56.07 -10.91 0.06
N GLY A 373 -55.53 -11.98 0.62
CA GLY A 373 -55.84 -13.36 0.22
C GLY A 373 -54.95 -14.48 0.78
N LYS A 374 -53.86 -14.18 1.51
CA LYS A 374 -52.90 -15.21 2.00
C LYS A 374 -52.68 -15.23 3.52
N LYS A 375 -53.62 -14.74 4.34
CA LYS A 375 -53.37 -14.59 5.79
C LYS A 375 -53.57 -15.84 6.67
N ASP A 376 -54.16 -16.93 6.18
CA ASP A 376 -54.42 -18.10 7.04
C ASP A 376 -53.27 -19.13 7.15
N LYS A 377 -52.11 -18.87 6.54
CA LYS A 377 -50.92 -19.73 6.69
C LYS A 377 -49.62 -19.04 7.12
N ALA A 378 -49.49 -17.72 6.95
CA ALA A 378 -48.25 -17.00 7.22
C ALA A 378 -47.97 -16.77 8.72
N ALA A 379 -49.01 -16.54 9.53
CA ALA A 379 -48.83 -16.18 10.95
C ALA A 379 -48.24 -17.30 11.85
N LYS A 380 -48.23 -18.56 11.40
CA LYS A 380 -47.53 -19.67 12.08
C LYS A 380 -46.20 -20.04 11.43
N GLN A 381 -45.91 -19.51 10.25
CA GLN A 381 -44.68 -19.78 9.52
C GLN A 381 -43.62 -18.72 9.84
N ASP A 382 -44.01 -17.45 10.03
CA ASP A 382 -43.07 -16.36 10.34
C ASP A 382 -42.43 -16.50 11.73
N ALA A 383 -43.16 -17.01 12.73
CA ALA A 383 -42.59 -17.25 14.07
C ALA A 383 -41.61 -18.46 14.11
N ALA A 384 -41.76 -19.42 13.20
CA ALA A 384 -40.87 -20.58 13.09
C ALA A 384 -39.73 -20.34 12.07
N GLU A 385 -39.93 -19.47 11.09
CA GLU A 385 -38.89 -19.03 10.14
C GLU A 385 -37.99 -17.94 10.73
N ASP A 386 -38.41 -17.14 11.71
CA ASP A 386 -37.53 -16.18 12.39
C ASP A 386 -36.57 -16.90 13.37
N GLU A 387 -37.02 -17.95 14.07
CA GLU A 387 -36.13 -18.82 14.87
C GLU A 387 -35.23 -19.72 14.02
N SER A 388 -35.66 -20.17 12.82
CA SER A 388 -34.85 -21.03 11.94
C SER A 388 -34.04 -20.30 10.86
N ARG A 389 -34.35 -19.03 10.53
CA ARG A 389 -33.43 -18.15 9.79
C ARG A 389 -32.34 -17.59 10.70
N ALA A 390 -32.63 -17.35 11.98
CA ALA A 390 -31.61 -16.90 12.94
C ALA A 390 -30.55 -17.96 13.25
N ASP A 391 -30.86 -19.26 13.17
CA ASP A 391 -29.88 -20.34 13.44
C ASP A 391 -29.23 -20.90 12.14
N LYS A 392 -29.72 -20.51 10.95
CA LYS A 392 -29.14 -20.88 9.64
C LYS A 392 -28.39 -19.75 8.95
N SER A 393 -28.71 -18.48 9.19
CA SER A 393 -27.93 -17.35 8.67
C SER A 393 -26.54 -17.24 9.31
N ASP A 394 -26.35 -17.82 10.49
CA ASP A 394 -25.04 -17.87 11.19
C ASP A 394 -24.19 -19.10 10.79
N LYS A 395 -24.73 -20.06 10.03
CA LYS A 395 -24.00 -21.30 9.66
C LYS A 395 -23.71 -21.45 8.17
N ASP A 396 -24.50 -20.85 7.28
CA ASP A 396 -24.33 -21.03 5.83
C ASP A 396 -23.69 -19.82 5.10
N ALA A 397 -23.35 -18.74 5.81
CA ALA A 397 -22.63 -17.58 5.25
C ALA A 397 -21.15 -17.51 5.66
N LYS A 398 -20.56 -18.65 6.05
CA LYS A 398 -19.09 -18.78 6.19
C LYS A 398 -18.43 -19.02 4.84
N GLY A 399 -18.56 -18.03 3.96
CA GLY A 399 -17.59 -17.78 2.90
C GLY A 399 -16.62 -16.70 3.39
N GLU A 400 -15.33 -16.87 3.16
CA GLU A 400 -14.25 -16.00 3.67
C GLU A 400 -14.46 -14.50 3.38
N SER A 401 -15.28 -14.12 2.40
CA SER A 401 -15.57 -12.71 2.06
C SER A 401 -16.59 -12.01 2.97
N GLY A 402 -17.50 -12.72 3.64
CA GLY A 402 -18.54 -12.11 4.48
C GLY A 402 -18.03 -11.56 5.83
N ASP A 403 -16.90 -12.08 6.30
CA ASP A 403 -16.30 -11.75 7.60
C ASP A 403 -15.71 -10.33 7.60
N LYS A 404 -15.10 -9.91 6.48
CA LYS A 404 -14.39 -8.62 6.37
C LYS A 404 -15.29 -7.39 6.43
N ARG A 405 -16.54 -7.45 5.93
CA ARG A 405 -17.49 -6.33 6.07
C ARG A 405 -17.81 -6.04 7.53
N VAL A 406 -17.86 -7.08 8.37
CA VAL A 406 -18.19 -6.96 9.79
C VAL A 406 -16.99 -6.44 10.58
N GLU A 407 -15.77 -6.78 10.15
CA GLU A 407 -14.54 -6.37 10.83
C GLU A 407 -14.01 -4.99 10.41
N ASP A 408 -14.19 -4.58 9.15
CA ASP A 408 -13.64 -3.33 8.60
C ASP A 408 -14.75 -2.36 8.16
N TYR A 409 -15.07 -1.43 9.06
CA TYR A 409 -16.07 -0.39 8.81
C TYR A 409 -15.76 0.49 7.61
N GLN A 410 -14.51 0.92 7.42
CA GLN A 410 -14.17 1.81 6.30
C GLN A 410 -14.33 1.08 4.96
N LEU A 411 -13.91 -0.18 4.90
CA LEU A 411 -14.09 -1.02 3.71
C LEU A 411 -15.58 -1.24 3.41
N SER A 412 -16.38 -1.58 4.42
CA SER A 412 -17.83 -1.72 4.24
C SER A 412 -18.46 -0.45 3.67
N ARG A 413 -18.06 0.74 4.16
CA ARG A 413 -18.59 2.02 3.65
C ARG A 413 -18.16 2.32 2.22
N ALA A 414 -16.95 1.92 1.82
CA ALA A 414 -16.50 2.02 0.43
C ALA A 414 -17.30 1.11 -0.51
N ILE A 415 -17.62 -0.10 -0.06
CA ILE A 415 -18.43 -1.03 -0.83
C ILE A 415 -19.88 -0.53 -0.96
N ASP A 416 -20.51 -0.11 0.16
CA ASP A 416 -21.85 0.48 0.15
C ASP A 416 -21.95 1.67 -0.83
N LEU A 417 -20.87 2.47 -0.92
CA LEU A 417 -20.80 3.60 -1.84
C LEU A 417 -20.78 3.14 -3.30
N LEU A 418 -19.99 2.12 -3.63
CA LEU A 418 -19.95 1.55 -4.99
C LEU A 418 -21.30 0.95 -5.39
N GLU A 419 -21.93 0.20 -4.48
CA GLU A 419 -23.28 -0.34 -4.69
C GLU A 419 -24.30 0.80 -4.93
N GLY A 420 -24.27 1.84 -4.09
CA GLY A 420 -25.15 3.00 -4.24
C GLY A 420 -24.95 3.74 -5.57
N VAL A 421 -23.70 3.92 -6.00
CA VAL A 421 -23.37 4.52 -7.31
C VAL A 421 -23.87 3.65 -8.46
N SER A 422 -23.72 2.33 -8.35
CA SER A 422 -24.22 1.38 -9.36
C SER A 422 -25.74 1.45 -9.51
N VAL A 423 -26.48 1.30 -8.40
CA VAL A 423 -27.96 1.35 -8.38
C VAL A 423 -28.48 2.69 -8.91
N TYR A 424 -27.85 3.80 -8.52
CA TYR A 424 -28.24 5.12 -9.03
C TYR A 424 -27.95 5.27 -10.53
N GLY A 425 -26.79 4.78 -10.98
CA GLY A 425 -26.40 4.77 -12.39
C GLY A 425 -27.39 4.00 -13.27
N GLU A 426 -27.81 2.81 -12.84
CA GLU A 426 -28.82 2.01 -13.54
C GLU A 426 -30.16 2.74 -13.65
N ARG A 427 -30.63 3.35 -12.56
CA ARG A 427 -31.86 4.15 -12.57
C ARG A 427 -31.79 5.33 -13.53
N MET A 428 -30.66 6.03 -13.57
CA MET A 428 -30.46 7.15 -14.49
C MET A 428 -30.39 6.70 -15.95
N LYS A 429 -29.84 5.51 -16.22
CA LYS A 429 -29.85 4.92 -17.56
C LYS A 429 -31.28 4.58 -18.00
N ALA A 430 -32.05 3.93 -17.13
CA ALA A 430 -33.45 3.60 -17.39
C ALA A 430 -34.32 4.85 -17.66
N LEU A 431 -34.11 5.94 -16.91
CA LEU A 431 -34.81 7.21 -17.14
C LEU A 431 -34.52 7.82 -18.52
N LYS A 432 -33.25 7.81 -18.95
CA LYS A 432 -32.85 8.30 -20.28
C LYS A 432 -33.42 7.45 -21.42
N GLU A 433 -33.51 6.13 -21.23
CA GLU A 433 -34.11 5.22 -22.20
C GLU A 433 -35.63 5.42 -22.30
N SER A 434 -36.32 5.69 -21.18
CA SER A 434 -37.75 6.03 -21.20
C SER A 434 -38.05 7.38 -21.85
N ASP A 435 -37.20 8.39 -21.67
CA ASP A 435 -37.37 9.70 -22.31
C ASP A 435 -37.07 9.66 -23.82
N SER A 436 -36.11 8.84 -24.24
CA SER A 436 -35.79 8.60 -25.67
C SER A 436 -36.92 7.86 -26.40
N ALA A 437 -37.67 6.99 -25.72
CA ALA A 437 -38.80 6.27 -26.31
C ALA A 437 -40.07 7.15 -26.43
N ALA A 438 -40.11 8.29 -25.74
CA ALA A 438 -41.25 9.20 -25.70
C ALA A 438 -41.21 10.33 -26.76
N GLN A 439 -40.13 10.46 -27.54
CA GLN A 439 -40.10 11.42 -28.65
C GLN A 439 -40.79 10.85 -29.90
N PRO A 440 -41.89 11.45 -30.40
CA PRO A 440 -42.54 10.97 -31.63
C PRO A 440 -41.65 11.26 -32.84
N SER A 441 -41.52 10.30 -33.74
CA SER A 441 -40.91 10.49 -35.06
C SER A 441 -41.62 11.63 -35.79
N GLU A 442 -40.93 12.76 -36.00
CA GLU A 442 -41.41 13.80 -36.91
C GLU A 442 -41.54 13.19 -38.31
N GLY A 443 -42.80 13.10 -38.75
CA GLY A 443 -43.16 12.50 -40.02
C GLY A 443 -42.58 13.27 -41.20
N THR A 444 -42.00 12.51 -42.12
CA THR A 444 -41.61 12.94 -43.46
C THR A 444 -42.78 13.61 -44.16
N PRO A 445 -42.65 14.83 -44.73
CA PRO A 445 -43.70 15.39 -45.57
C PRO A 445 -43.72 14.62 -46.89
N ALA A 446 -44.89 14.06 -47.22
CA ALA A 446 -45.17 13.38 -48.49
C ALA A 446 -45.19 14.39 -49.67
N PRO A 447 -44.95 13.92 -50.92
CA PRO A 447 -44.35 14.70 -52.01
C PRO A 447 -45.24 15.76 -52.65
#